data_AF-A0A6C2UBN2-F1
#
_entry.id   AF-A0A6C2UBN2-F1
#
_cell.length_a   1.000
_cell.length_b   1.000
_cell.length_c   1.000
_cell.angle_alpha   90.00
_cell.angle_beta   90.00
_cell.angle_gamma   90.00
#
_symmetry.space_group_name_H-M   'P 1'
#
loop_
_entity.id
_entity.type
_entity.pdbx_description
1 polymer ?
#
loop_
_entity_poly.entity_id
_entity_poly.type
_entity_poly.pdbx_seq_one_letter_code
_entity_poly.pdbx_strand_id
1 'polypeptide(L)'
;MLPASLHLHERATTESTSHGGYAARSESTTSFSGMILFTQSLFRHSAYLIANDTFKGIDGQMLFLPNRSTEIKTMTKMVSATAVQALKEALCLIYWYKADLRSFLQNTITDRSAVSQADWEGYKRQIVSDVVDLLCQDQEKYLGDIRRLFHEVAKMTSFRHLEQLEDGKAKAEKARVAVAELQRIVEVHDEATDEARKIKERRAKEAERLRHSTAVREKLDEIKSRYMSLVSTCTPQQRGFELERVMYDLFNLFDLDPRASFRNIGEQIDGAFSMEGTDYLFEAKWQQDPCAISDLDSFAGKVNRKLDNTLGLFLSINGFSEDGVRAHSTGRPVIILMTGADLMAVVEERIDFVSLLLRKRKHAAQTGNILLQIHQMTD
;
A
#
# COMPACT_ATOMS: atom_id res chain seq x y z
N MET A 1 -38.54 -12.14 78.46
CA MET A 1 -39.87 -11.64 78.06
C MET A 1 -40.31 -12.41 76.82
N LEU A 2 -41.40 -13.17 76.93
CA LEU A 2 -42.20 -13.75 75.83
C LEU A 2 -42.91 -12.61 75.03
N PRO A 3 -43.68 -12.88 73.94
CA PRO A 3 -43.33 -13.52 72.65
C PRO A 3 -44.12 -12.90 71.45
N ALA A 4 -44.06 -13.52 70.25
CA ALA A 4 -45.19 -13.77 69.30
C ALA A 4 -44.60 -14.30 67.97
N SER A 5 -44.67 -15.59 67.56
CA SER A 5 -45.80 -16.50 67.24
C SER A 5 -46.59 -16.07 65.99
N LEU A 6 -46.39 -16.68 64.80
CA LEU A 6 -47.03 -17.92 64.27
C LEU A 6 -48.56 -17.88 64.28
N HIS A 7 -49.22 -17.91 63.11
CA HIS A 7 -49.86 -19.14 62.63
C HIS A 7 -50.53 -19.04 61.24
N LEU A 8 -50.44 -20.18 60.56
CA LEU A 8 -51.15 -20.63 59.36
C LEU A 8 -52.62 -20.97 59.61
N HIS A 9 -53.33 -21.04 58.48
CA HIS A 9 -54.49 -21.86 58.11
C HIS A 9 -55.90 -21.42 58.50
N GLU A 10 -56.75 -21.26 57.47
CA GLU A 10 -57.97 -22.06 57.38
C GLU A 10 -58.45 -22.25 55.92
N ARG A 11 -59.04 -23.42 55.67
CA ARG A 11 -59.69 -23.90 54.44
C ARG A 11 -61.21 -23.72 54.56
N ALA A 12 -61.91 -23.67 53.42
CA ALA A 12 -63.16 -24.41 53.06
C ALA A 12 -64.03 -23.58 52.09
N THR A 13 -64.09 -23.92 50.79
CA THR A 13 -65.20 -24.63 50.08
C THR A 13 -66.55 -23.89 50.14
N THR A 14 -67.18 -23.43 49.04
CA THR A 14 -67.92 -24.25 48.05
C THR A 14 -68.55 -23.38 46.94
N GLU A 15 -68.65 -23.97 45.73
CA GLU A 15 -69.72 -23.91 44.71
C GLU A 15 -70.18 -22.57 44.07
N SER A 16 -69.85 -22.39 42.77
CA SER A 16 -70.78 -22.51 41.61
C SER A 16 -71.42 -21.15 41.24
N THR A 17 -71.65 -20.70 40.00
CA THR A 17 -71.77 -21.32 38.68
C THR A 17 -71.67 -20.22 37.60
N SER A 18 -71.15 -20.60 36.41
CA SER A 18 -71.47 -20.05 35.07
C SER A 18 -70.96 -18.63 34.69
N HIS A 19 -70.53 -18.31 33.46
CA HIS A 19 -70.27 -19.05 32.23
C HIS A 19 -69.54 -18.09 31.26
N GLY A 20 -68.69 -18.66 30.38
CA GLY A 20 -68.18 -18.05 29.15
C GLY A 20 -66.75 -17.48 29.26
N GLY A 21 -65.71 -18.01 28.62
CA GLY A 21 -65.61 -19.05 27.58
C GLY A 21 -64.55 -18.62 26.55
N TYR A 22 -63.43 -19.36 26.53
CA TYR A 22 -62.44 -19.50 25.44
C TYR A 22 -61.60 -18.26 25.04
N ALA A 23 -60.29 -18.30 24.81
CA ALA A 23 -59.35 -19.41 24.68
C ALA A 23 -57.91 -18.97 25.08
N ALA A 24 -57.08 -19.99 25.29
CA ALA A 24 -55.77 -19.99 25.89
C ALA A 24 -54.61 -19.67 24.93
N ARG A 25 -53.45 -19.35 25.57
CA ARG A 25 -52.05 -19.66 25.16
C ARG A 25 -51.50 -18.93 23.94
N SER A 26 -50.21 -18.65 23.81
CA SER A 26 -49.02 -18.66 24.67
C SER A 26 -47.90 -18.02 23.83
N GLU A 27 -46.87 -17.56 24.52
CA GLU A 27 -45.57 -17.05 24.03
C GLU A 27 -45.06 -17.66 22.71
N SER A 28 -44.40 -16.83 21.89
CA SER A 28 -42.99 -17.02 21.51
C SER A 28 -42.55 -16.06 20.38
N THR A 29 -41.48 -15.32 20.66
CA THR A 29 -40.33 -15.03 19.78
C THR A 29 -40.47 -15.22 18.27
N THR A 30 -40.45 -14.11 17.51
CA THR A 30 -39.81 -13.90 16.19
C THR A 30 -40.19 -12.47 15.75
N SER A 31 -39.36 -11.62 15.14
CA SER A 31 -38.30 -11.85 14.18
C SER A 31 -37.30 -10.68 14.18
N PHE A 32 -36.05 -10.98 14.50
CA PHE A 32 -34.86 -10.12 14.41
C PHE A 32 -34.20 -10.23 13.00
N SER A 33 -34.97 -10.56 11.95
CA SER A 33 -34.46 -10.81 10.59
C SER A 33 -34.78 -9.71 9.56
N GLY A 34 -35.38 -8.58 9.96
CA GLY A 34 -35.80 -7.52 9.03
C GLY A 34 -34.74 -6.48 8.67
N MET A 35 -33.63 -6.38 9.41
CA MET A 35 -32.68 -5.25 9.27
C MET A 35 -31.28 -5.65 8.78
N ILE A 36 -31.03 -6.96 8.56
CA ILE A 36 -29.74 -7.49 8.09
C ILE A 36 -29.76 -7.82 6.59
N LEU A 37 -30.91 -7.80 5.93
CA LEU A 37 -31.02 -8.14 4.50
C LEU A 37 -30.85 -6.97 3.51
N PHE A 38 -30.65 -5.73 3.98
CA PHE A 38 -30.48 -4.59 3.08
C PHE A 38 -29.02 -4.33 2.64
N THR A 39 -28.04 -5.02 3.23
CA THR A 39 -26.61 -4.83 2.89
C THR A 39 -26.02 -5.93 1.99
N GLN A 40 -26.77 -6.98 1.65
CA GLN A 40 -26.32 -8.03 0.72
C GLN A 40 -26.93 -7.95 -0.70
N SER A 41 -27.81 -6.98 -0.99
CA SER A 41 -28.52 -6.90 -2.29
C SER A 41 -27.87 -6.00 -3.35
N LEU A 42 -26.67 -5.47 -3.14
CA LEU A 42 -25.94 -4.69 -4.17
C LEU A 42 -24.72 -5.42 -4.77
N PHE A 43 -24.47 -6.66 -4.36
CA PHE A 43 -23.42 -7.54 -4.91
C PHE A 43 -24.01 -8.63 -5.81
N ARG A 44 -24.78 -8.25 -6.84
CA ARG A 44 -25.11 -9.07 -8.03
C ARG A 44 -26.04 -8.27 -8.92
N HIS A 45 -25.49 -7.48 -9.84
CA HIS A 45 -26.06 -7.12 -11.15
C HIS A 45 -25.16 -6.03 -11.76
N SER A 46 -24.04 -6.42 -12.36
CA SER A 46 -23.48 -5.71 -13.52
C SER A 46 -22.39 -6.55 -14.17
N ALA A 47 -22.81 -7.65 -14.77
CA ALA A 47 -22.06 -8.36 -15.79
C ALA A 47 -23.11 -8.78 -16.82
N TYR A 48 -23.18 -8.05 -17.94
CA TYR A 48 -23.49 -8.49 -19.31
C TYR A 48 -23.89 -7.29 -20.18
N LEU A 49 -23.25 -7.20 -21.35
CA LEU A 49 -23.54 -6.33 -22.52
C LEU A 49 -23.13 -4.86 -22.34
N ILE A 50 -22.23 -4.28 -23.13
CA ILE A 50 -22.26 -4.19 -24.59
C ILE A 50 -20.83 -4.23 -25.16
N ALA A 51 -20.64 -5.10 -26.16
CA ALA A 51 -19.54 -5.04 -27.12
C ALA A 51 -20.04 -4.39 -28.42
N ASN A 52 -19.12 -3.72 -29.10
CA ASN A 52 -19.15 -3.16 -30.46
C ASN A 52 -19.96 -1.88 -30.69
N ASP A 53 -19.25 -0.77 -30.94
CA ASP A 53 -19.20 -0.24 -32.30
C ASP A 53 -18.04 0.75 -32.52
N THR A 54 -17.74 0.90 -33.81
CA THR A 54 -16.51 1.27 -34.51
C THR A 54 -16.20 2.77 -34.68
N PHE A 55 -14.88 3.07 -34.66
CA PHE A 55 -14.09 3.89 -35.60
C PHE A 55 -14.34 5.41 -35.82
N LYS A 56 -13.29 6.22 -35.51
CA LYS A 56 -12.70 7.38 -36.23
C LYS A 56 -11.90 8.19 -35.19
N GLY A 57 -10.57 8.24 -35.18
CA GLY A 57 -9.67 8.65 -36.26
C GLY A 57 -9.29 10.12 -36.04
N ILE A 58 -8.29 10.38 -35.20
CA ILE A 58 -7.48 11.63 -35.24
C ILE A 58 -6.07 11.29 -34.72
N ASP A 59 -5.09 11.41 -35.62
CA ASP A 59 -3.67 11.37 -35.34
C ASP A 59 -3.27 12.50 -34.39
N GLY A 60 -2.66 12.13 -33.27
CA GLY A 60 -2.00 13.05 -32.35
C GLY A 60 -0.84 12.30 -31.71
N GLN A 61 0.37 12.55 -32.21
CA GLN A 61 1.62 12.06 -31.62
C GLN A 61 1.70 12.48 -30.15
N MET A 62 1.32 11.58 -29.25
CA MET A 62 1.56 11.73 -27.84
C MET A 62 2.93 11.10 -27.57
N LEU A 63 3.96 11.95 -27.59
CA LEU A 63 5.28 11.64 -27.05
C LEU A 63 5.09 11.22 -25.59
N PHE A 64 5.00 9.90 -25.37
CA PHE A 64 5.10 9.29 -24.05
C PHE A 64 6.49 9.59 -23.52
N LEU A 65 6.61 10.68 -22.76
CA LEU A 65 7.77 10.87 -21.90
C LEU A 65 7.61 9.91 -20.71
N PRO A 66 8.50 8.92 -20.54
CA PRO A 66 8.42 8.01 -19.42
C PRO A 66 8.50 8.79 -18.09
N ASN A 67 7.66 8.39 -17.14
CA ASN A 67 7.47 9.05 -15.87
C ASN A 67 8.77 8.95 -15.03
N ARG A 68 9.36 10.10 -14.66
CA ARG A 68 10.63 10.24 -13.90
C ARG A 68 10.70 9.39 -12.63
N SER A 69 9.56 9.11 -12.01
CA SER A 69 9.49 8.29 -10.79
C SER A 69 9.52 6.79 -11.08
N THR A 70 9.03 6.36 -12.26
CA THR A 70 9.29 5.03 -12.82
C THR A 70 10.74 4.95 -13.28
N GLU A 71 11.27 5.99 -13.93
CA GLU A 71 12.70 6.06 -14.31
C GLU A 71 13.61 5.94 -13.09
N ILE A 72 13.36 6.63 -11.97
CA ILE A 72 14.21 6.50 -10.77
C ILE A 72 14.12 5.10 -10.14
N LYS A 73 12.96 4.45 -10.22
CA LYS A 73 12.70 3.11 -9.68
C LYS A 73 13.18 1.99 -10.61
N THR A 74 13.26 2.23 -11.90
CA THR A 74 13.93 1.37 -12.88
C THR A 74 15.44 1.62 -12.87
N MET A 75 15.91 2.86 -12.69
CA MET A 75 17.34 3.23 -12.57
C MET A 75 18.02 2.58 -11.37
N THR A 76 17.29 2.29 -10.29
CA THR A 76 17.80 1.51 -9.13
C THR A 76 17.74 -0.01 -9.33
N LYS A 77 17.02 -0.48 -10.35
CA LYS A 77 17.00 -1.90 -10.77
C LYS A 77 17.95 -2.18 -11.93
N MET A 78 18.23 -1.18 -12.76
CA MET A 78 19.04 -1.31 -13.95
C MET A 78 20.51 -1.40 -13.57
N VAL A 79 21.17 -2.40 -14.12
CA VAL A 79 22.62 -2.54 -13.96
C VAL A 79 23.29 -1.40 -14.70
N SER A 80 24.23 -0.71 -14.03
CA SER A 80 24.95 0.40 -14.65
C SER A 80 25.73 -0.07 -15.88
N ALA A 81 25.75 0.74 -16.94
CA ALA A 81 26.47 0.42 -18.18
C ALA A 81 27.98 0.17 -17.92
N THR A 82 28.54 0.85 -16.92
CA THR A 82 29.91 0.63 -16.45
C THR A 82 30.10 -0.74 -15.81
N ALA A 83 29.15 -1.21 -15.00
CA ALA A 83 29.18 -2.56 -14.44
C ALA A 83 29.07 -3.62 -15.55
N VAL A 84 28.18 -3.43 -16.51
CA VAL A 84 28.03 -4.35 -17.66
C VAL A 84 29.34 -4.47 -18.44
N GLN A 85 30.01 -3.34 -18.71
CA GLN A 85 31.27 -3.34 -19.43
C GLN A 85 32.39 -4.02 -18.62
N ALA A 86 32.49 -3.73 -17.32
CA ALA A 86 33.46 -4.37 -16.44
C ALA A 86 33.23 -5.89 -16.34
N LEU A 87 31.97 -6.34 -16.32
CA LEU A 87 31.63 -7.77 -16.34
C LEU A 87 32.10 -8.43 -17.65
N LYS A 88 31.81 -7.82 -18.80
CA LYS A 88 32.26 -8.33 -20.11
C LYS A 88 33.77 -8.44 -20.18
N GLU A 89 34.49 -7.44 -19.68
CA GLU A 89 35.94 -7.42 -19.64
C GLU A 89 36.50 -8.51 -18.72
N ALA A 90 35.97 -8.64 -17.51
CA ALA A 90 36.36 -9.67 -16.55
C ALA A 90 36.16 -11.08 -17.13
N LEU A 91 34.99 -11.39 -17.69
CA LEU A 91 34.71 -12.69 -18.32
C LEU A 91 35.69 -13.02 -19.46
N CYS A 92 36.08 -12.01 -20.25
CA CYS A 92 37.06 -12.20 -21.32
C CYS A 92 38.48 -12.49 -20.81
N LEU A 93 38.86 -11.93 -19.66
CA LEU A 93 40.21 -12.05 -19.11
C LEU A 93 40.37 -13.29 -18.21
N ILE A 94 39.32 -13.69 -17.51
CA ILE A 94 39.31 -14.85 -16.60
C ILE A 94 39.40 -16.17 -17.37
N TYR A 95 38.67 -16.27 -18.49
CA TYR A 95 38.57 -17.53 -19.24
C TYR A 95 39.39 -17.44 -20.53
N TRP A 96 40.52 -18.15 -20.58
CA TRP A 96 41.33 -18.22 -21.80
C TRP A 96 40.65 -19.07 -22.88
N TYR A 97 40.23 -20.28 -22.54
CA TYR A 97 39.56 -21.22 -23.44
C TYR A 97 38.04 -20.99 -23.47
N LYS A 98 37.44 -21.09 -24.68
CA LYS A 98 35.99 -20.93 -24.89
C LYS A 98 35.17 -22.00 -24.14
N ALA A 99 35.69 -23.21 -24.00
CA ALA A 99 35.02 -24.31 -23.30
C ALA A 99 34.79 -23.99 -21.81
N ASP A 100 35.78 -23.40 -21.14
CA ASP A 100 35.69 -23.02 -19.74
C ASP A 100 34.69 -21.88 -19.53
N LEU A 101 34.73 -20.87 -20.41
CA LEU A 101 33.75 -19.77 -20.43
C LEU A 101 32.32 -20.32 -20.61
N ARG A 102 32.13 -21.24 -21.55
CA ARG A 102 30.83 -21.87 -21.82
C ARG A 102 30.31 -22.62 -20.60
N SER A 103 31.17 -23.43 -19.99
CA SER A 103 30.82 -24.20 -18.79
C SER A 103 30.41 -23.27 -17.64
N PHE A 104 31.16 -22.19 -17.41
CA PHE A 104 30.81 -21.20 -16.40
C PHE A 104 29.43 -20.57 -16.68
N LEU A 105 29.22 -20.02 -17.88
CA LEU A 105 27.97 -19.37 -18.25
C LEU A 105 26.76 -20.31 -18.14
N GLN A 106 26.91 -21.58 -18.53
CA GLN A 106 25.84 -22.59 -18.42
C GLN A 106 25.48 -22.97 -16.98
N ASN A 107 26.42 -22.86 -16.04
CA ASN A 107 26.19 -23.15 -14.63
C ASN A 107 25.67 -21.93 -13.86
N THR A 108 25.96 -20.73 -14.33
CA THR A 108 25.54 -19.49 -13.67
C THR A 108 24.19 -18.98 -14.20
N ILE A 109 23.88 -19.14 -15.48
CA ILE A 109 22.65 -18.62 -16.09
C ILE A 109 21.55 -19.69 -16.03
N THR A 110 20.42 -19.35 -15.42
CA THR A 110 19.27 -20.26 -15.28
C THR A 110 18.62 -20.53 -16.64
N ASP A 111 18.40 -19.48 -17.43
CA ASP A 111 17.87 -19.60 -18.79
C ASP A 111 18.98 -19.98 -19.78
N ARG A 112 19.11 -21.29 -20.03
CA ARG A 112 20.11 -21.85 -20.94
C ARG A 112 19.95 -21.36 -22.39
N SER A 113 18.78 -20.84 -22.76
CA SER A 113 18.54 -20.32 -24.11
C SER A 113 19.47 -19.14 -24.43
N ALA A 114 19.84 -18.34 -23.42
CA ALA A 114 20.72 -17.20 -23.60
C ALA A 114 22.16 -17.60 -23.99
N VAL A 115 22.62 -18.74 -23.48
CA VAL A 115 23.95 -19.28 -23.76
C VAL A 115 23.97 -20.11 -25.05
N SER A 116 22.85 -20.78 -25.38
CA SER A 116 22.75 -21.59 -26.60
C SER A 116 22.59 -20.78 -27.88
N GLN A 117 22.04 -19.56 -27.79
CA GLN A 117 21.82 -18.69 -28.94
C GLN A 117 23.09 -17.96 -29.41
N ALA A 118 24.13 -17.89 -28.58
CA ALA A 118 25.38 -17.23 -28.93
C ALA A 118 26.18 -18.02 -29.99
N ASP A 119 26.85 -17.30 -30.89
CA ASP A 119 27.72 -17.92 -31.90
C ASP A 119 29.09 -18.30 -31.30
N TRP A 120 29.25 -19.57 -30.94
CA TRP A 120 30.46 -20.10 -30.33
C TRP A 120 31.66 -20.24 -31.28
N GLU A 121 31.44 -20.13 -32.59
CA GLU A 121 32.51 -20.11 -33.59
C GLU A 121 33.21 -18.74 -33.64
N GLY A 122 32.51 -17.67 -33.25
CA GLY A 122 33.01 -16.29 -33.22
C GLY A 122 34.12 -15.99 -32.21
N TYR A 123 34.56 -14.73 -32.17
CA TYR A 123 35.57 -14.28 -31.21
C TYR A 123 35.02 -14.27 -29.77
N LYS A 124 35.84 -14.66 -28.78
CA LYS A 124 35.44 -14.70 -27.36
C LYS A 124 34.80 -13.41 -26.85
N ARG A 125 35.34 -12.26 -27.25
CA ARG A 125 34.78 -10.95 -26.88
C ARG A 125 33.37 -10.76 -27.42
N GLN A 126 33.11 -11.22 -28.64
CA GLN A 126 31.79 -11.18 -29.27
C GLN A 126 30.83 -12.11 -28.53
N ILE A 127 31.23 -13.34 -28.24
CA ILE A 127 30.42 -14.31 -27.48
C ILE A 127 29.99 -13.73 -26.13
N VAL A 128 30.93 -13.15 -25.37
CA VAL A 128 30.63 -12.52 -24.08
C VAL A 128 29.68 -11.34 -24.26
N SER A 129 29.87 -10.53 -25.30
CA SER A 129 28.96 -9.42 -25.58
C SER A 129 27.56 -9.92 -25.89
N ASP A 130 27.41 -10.88 -26.81
CA ASP A 130 26.12 -11.41 -27.25
C ASP A 130 25.31 -11.99 -26.09
N VAL A 131 25.96 -12.78 -25.23
CA VAL A 131 25.31 -13.36 -24.05
C VAL A 131 24.90 -12.29 -23.05
N VAL A 132 25.80 -11.36 -22.70
CA VAL A 132 25.52 -10.33 -21.70
C VAL A 132 24.51 -9.30 -22.22
N ASP A 133 24.58 -8.93 -23.50
CA ASP A 133 23.65 -8.01 -24.15
C ASP A 133 22.26 -8.61 -24.27
N LEU A 134 22.14 -9.90 -24.58
CA LEU A 134 20.85 -10.59 -24.59
C LEU A 134 20.17 -10.58 -23.21
N LEU A 135 20.94 -10.84 -22.14
CA LEU A 135 20.41 -10.73 -20.78
C LEU A 135 20.01 -9.27 -20.47
N CYS A 136 20.79 -8.31 -20.96
CA CYS A 136 20.57 -6.88 -20.72
C CYS A 136 19.44 -6.27 -21.59
N GLN A 137 18.99 -6.93 -22.66
CA GLN A 137 17.84 -6.50 -23.47
C GLN A 137 16.51 -6.62 -22.71
N ASP A 138 16.38 -7.65 -21.86
CA ASP A 138 15.21 -7.86 -20.98
C ASP A 138 15.67 -8.00 -19.52
N GLN A 139 16.16 -6.88 -18.96
CA GLN A 139 16.67 -6.86 -17.59
C GLN A 139 15.61 -7.25 -16.56
N GLU A 140 14.32 -7.01 -16.81
CA GLU A 140 13.25 -7.37 -15.87
C GLU A 140 13.14 -8.89 -15.72
N LYS A 141 13.22 -9.62 -16.84
CA LYS A 141 13.22 -11.08 -16.83
C LYS A 141 14.51 -11.67 -16.29
N TYR A 142 15.67 -11.11 -16.66
CA TYR A 142 16.99 -11.71 -16.41
C TYR A 142 17.74 -11.13 -15.20
N LEU A 143 17.13 -10.24 -14.41
CA LEU A 143 17.79 -9.56 -13.28
C LEU A 143 18.50 -10.54 -12.32
N GLY A 144 17.87 -11.69 -12.04
CA GLY A 144 18.43 -12.71 -11.16
C GLY A 144 19.70 -13.35 -11.72
N ASP A 145 19.72 -13.66 -13.02
CA ASP A 145 20.87 -14.25 -13.70
C ASP A 145 22.01 -13.24 -13.84
N ILE A 146 21.68 -11.98 -14.18
CA ILE A 146 22.66 -10.89 -14.27
C ILE A 146 23.33 -10.67 -12.90
N ARG A 147 22.56 -10.55 -11.82
CA ARG A 147 23.10 -10.41 -10.45
C ARG A 147 23.98 -11.59 -10.05
N ARG A 148 23.60 -12.81 -10.43
CA ARG A 148 24.40 -13.99 -10.16
C ARG A 148 25.74 -13.95 -10.89
N LEU A 149 25.76 -13.52 -12.16
CA LEU A 149 27.00 -13.33 -12.91
C LEU A 149 27.93 -12.31 -12.23
N PHE A 150 27.40 -11.15 -11.81
CA PHE A 150 28.17 -10.16 -11.07
C PHE A 150 28.79 -10.74 -9.81
N HIS A 151 27.99 -11.44 -9.00
CA HIS A 151 28.42 -11.99 -7.72
C HIS A 151 29.45 -13.11 -7.86
N GLU A 152 29.22 -14.05 -8.78
CA GLU A 152 30.14 -15.18 -9.02
C GLU A 152 31.49 -14.68 -9.54
N VAL A 153 31.50 -13.71 -10.46
CA VAL A 153 32.74 -13.13 -10.99
C VAL A 153 33.45 -12.27 -9.93
N ALA A 154 32.73 -11.44 -9.17
CA ALA A 154 33.31 -10.60 -8.12
C ALA A 154 33.93 -11.42 -6.97
N LYS A 155 33.44 -12.64 -6.73
CA LYS A 155 33.99 -13.55 -5.71
C LYS A 155 35.25 -14.31 -6.13
N MET A 156 35.69 -14.21 -7.39
CA MET A 156 36.84 -14.96 -7.88
C MET A 156 38.14 -14.36 -7.32
N THR A 157 38.82 -15.11 -6.44
CA THR A 157 40.07 -14.68 -5.79
C THR A 157 41.31 -15.40 -6.32
N SER A 158 41.15 -16.44 -7.14
CA SER A 158 42.23 -17.30 -7.64
C SER A 158 42.21 -17.39 -9.15
N PHE A 159 43.38 -17.18 -9.78
CA PHE A 159 43.57 -17.21 -11.24
C PHE A 159 44.68 -18.17 -11.66
N ARG A 160 44.95 -19.20 -10.84
CA ARG A 160 46.05 -20.16 -11.05
C ARG A 160 45.97 -20.91 -12.39
N HIS A 161 44.77 -21.11 -12.92
CA HIS A 161 44.57 -21.73 -14.24
C HIS A 161 45.14 -20.90 -15.39
N LEU A 162 45.29 -19.59 -15.22
CA LEU A 162 45.94 -18.71 -16.20
C LEU A 162 47.46 -18.73 -16.07
N GLU A 163 48.00 -18.95 -14.86
CA GLU A 163 49.45 -18.94 -14.60
C GLU A 163 50.20 -20.06 -15.32
N GLN A 164 49.49 -21.14 -15.68
CA GLN A 164 50.02 -22.29 -16.42
C GLN A 164 50.22 -22.02 -17.92
N LEU A 165 49.74 -20.89 -18.42
CA LEU A 165 49.87 -20.49 -19.82
C LEU A 165 51.17 -19.72 -20.07
N GLU A 166 51.55 -19.60 -21.34
CA GLU A 166 52.58 -18.63 -21.76
C GLU A 166 52.14 -17.20 -21.38
N ASP A 167 53.06 -16.43 -20.80
CA ASP A 167 52.78 -15.15 -20.12
C ASP A 167 51.69 -15.22 -19.04
N GLY A 168 51.51 -16.39 -18.43
CA GLY A 168 50.41 -16.69 -17.53
C GLY A 168 50.31 -15.73 -16.33
N LYS A 169 51.45 -15.32 -15.76
CA LYS A 169 51.49 -14.34 -14.66
C LYS A 169 50.90 -12.98 -15.07
N ALA A 170 51.22 -12.49 -16.26
CA ALA A 170 50.68 -11.22 -16.77
C ALA A 170 49.17 -11.33 -17.09
N LYS A 171 48.72 -12.49 -17.58
CA LYS A 171 47.28 -12.77 -17.82
C LYS A 171 46.49 -12.84 -16.51
N ALA A 172 47.03 -13.55 -15.51
CA ALA A 172 46.44 -13.64 -14.18
C ALA A 172 46.32 -12.26 -13.52
N GLU A 173 47.34 -11.41 -13.66
CA GLU A 173 47.30 -10.05 -13.12
C GLU A 173 46.23 -9.18 -13.80
N LYS A 174 46.10 -9.26 -15.13
CA LYS A 174 45.03 -8.55 -15.86
C LYS A 174 43.64 -9.01 -15.42
N ALA A 175 43.43 -10.32 -15.24
CA ALA A 175 42.17 -10.85 -14.75
C ALA A 175 41.86 -10.37 -13.31
N ARG A 176 42.88 -10.36 -12.44
CA ARG A 176 42.76 -9.86 -11.07
C ARG A 176 42.34 -8.40 -11.02
N VAL A 177 42.96 -7.55 -11.85
CA VAL A 177 42.60 -6.11 -11.94
C VAL A 177 41.15 -5.94 -12.41
N ALA A 178 40.73 -6.65 -13.45
CA ALA A 178 39.36 -6.55 -13.97
C ALA A 178 38.30 -7.04 -12.96
N VAL A 179 38.59 -8.11 -12.21
CA VAL A 179 37.70 -8.60 -11.15
C VAL A 179 37.63 -7.61 -9.98
N ALA A 180 38.75 -7.02 -9.57
CA ALA A 180 38.76 -6.02 -8.50
C ALA A 180 37.97 -4.76 -8.87
N GLU A 181 38.04 -4.32 -10.13
CA GLU A 181 37.23 -3.21 -10.62
C GLU A 181 35.73 -3.55 -10.58
N LEU A 182 35.35 -4.73 -11.06
CA LEU A 182 33.98 -5.22 -10.99
C LEU A 182 33.46 -5.28 -9.55
N GLN A 183 34.26 -5.84 -8.64
CA GLN A 183 33.94 -5.98 -7.22
C GLN A 183 33.63 -4.61 -6.59
N ARG A 184 34.48 -3.61 -6.83
CA ARG A 184 34.27 -2.24 -6.32
C ARG A 184 32.95 -1.62 -6.81
N ILE A 185 32.55 -1.89 -8.06
CA ILE A 185 31.32 -1.36 -8.64
C ILE A 185 30.09 -2.06 -8.03
N VAL A 186 30.16 -3.37 -7.80
CA VAL A 186 29.08 -4.19 -7.24
C VAL A 186 28.84 -3.86 -5.76
N GLU A 187 29.90 -3.74 -4.96
CA GLU A 187 29.80 -3.43 -3.51
C GLU A 187 29.04 -2.13 -3.22
N VAL A 188 29.36 -1.04 -3.95
CA VAL A 188 28.70 0.26 -3.79
C VAL A 188 27.19 0.18 -4.08
N HIS A 189 26.78 -0.65 -5.04
CA HIS A 189 25.37 -0.81 -5.41
C HIS A 189 24.61 -1.73 -4.44
N ASP A 190 25.27 -2.77 -3.93
CA ASP A 190 24.69 -3.69 -2.95
C ASP A 190 24.47 -3.02 -1.59
N GLU A 191 25.42 -2.20 -1.12
CA GLU A 191 25.30 -1.45 0.14
C GLU A 191 24.08 -0.50 0.14
N ALA A 192 23.91 0.30 -0.92
CA ALA A 192 22.78 1.22 -1.06
C ALA A 192 21.42 0.48 -1.12
N THR A 193 21.39 -0.70 -1.75
CA THR A 193 20.17 -1.52 -1.87
C THR A 193 19.82 -2.19 -0.53
N ASP A 194 20.82 -2.68 0.20
CA ASP A 194 20.64 -3.34 1.48
C ASP A 194 20.27 -2.37 2.61
N GLU A 195 20.81 -1.15 2.62
CA GLU A 195 20.39 -0.11 3.58
C GLU A 195 18.90 0.24 3.43
N ALA A 196 18.45 0.46 2.20
CA ALA A 196 17.03 0.74 1.91
C ALA A 196 16.12 -0.43 2.32
N ARG A 197 16.57 -1.68 2.11
CA ARG A 197 15.85 -2.89 2.54
C ARG A 197 15.79 -3.02 4.06
N LYS A 198 16.91 -2.81 4.76
CA LYS A 198 16.99 -2.86 6.23
C LYS A 198 16.15 -1.78 6.90
N ILE A 199 16.07 -0.58 6.33
CA ILE A 199 15.18 0.49 6.82
C ILE A 199 13.71 0.06 6.69
N LYS A 200 13.33 -0.52 5.54
CA LYS A 200 11.98 -1.03 5.31
C LYS A 200 11.61 -2.17 6.26
N GLU A 201 12.52 -3.12 6.47
CA GLU A 201 12.32 -4.26 7.38
C GLU A 201 12.23 -3.80 8.85
N ARG A 202 13.05 -2.83 9.29
CA ARG A 202 12.96 -2.24 10.63
C ARG A 202 11.63 -1.55 10.86
N ARG A 203 11.17 -0.71 9.91
CA ARG A 203 9.86 -0.06 9.96
C ARG A 203 8.72 -1.06 10.01
N ALA A 204 8.79 -2.14 9.23
CA ALA A 204 7.78 -3.19 9.24
C ALA A 204 7.73 -3.93 10.59
N LYS A 205 8.88 -4.22 11.19
CA LYS A 205 8.99 -4.93 12.48
C LYS A 205 8.57 -4.06 13.67
N GLU A 206 8.82 -2.76 13.61
CA GLU A 206 8.31 -1.79 14.59
C GLU A 206 6.79 -1.63 14.49
N ALA A 207 6.25 -1.54 13.26
CA ALA A 207 4.81 -1.50 13.03
C ALA A 207 4.12 -2.79 13.50
N GLU A 208 4.73 -3.96 13.31
CA GLU A 208 4.23 -5.25 13.80
C GLU A 208 4.22 -5.33 15.34
N ARG A 209 5.27 -4.80 16.00
CA ARG A 209 5.31 -4.71 17.46
C ARG A 209 4.23 -3.79 18.01
N LEU A 210 3.96 -2.66 17.34
CA LEU A 210 2.90 -1.73 17.75
C LEU A 210 1.51 -2.38 17.61
N ARG A 211 1.27 -3.10 16.50
CA ARG A 211 0.05 -3.89 16.24
C ARG A 211 -0.21 -4.99 17.29
N HIS A 212 0.84 -5.50 17.92
CA HIS A 212 0.74 -6.51 18.98
C HIS A 212 0.71 -5.94 20.40
N SER A 213 0.79 -4.62 20.58
CA SER A 213 0.66 -4.06 21.91
C SER A 213 -0.82 -4.08 22.34
N THR A 214 -1.11 -4.78 23.43
CA THR A 214 -2.47 -4.88 23.99
C THR A 214 -3.07 -3.50 24.24
N ALA A 215 -2.27 -2.53 24.68
CA ALA A 215 -2.69 -1.16 24.95
C ALA A 215 -3.19 -0.41 23.68
N VAL A 216 -2.54 -0.61 22.53
CA VAL A 216 -3.01 0.01 21.27
C VAL A 216 -4.34 -0.60 20.83
N ARG A 217 -4.49 -1.93 20.96
CA ARG A 217 -5.75 -2.60 20.64
C ARG A 217 -6.88 -2.14 21.57
N GLU A 218 -6.65 -2.10 22.87
CA GLU A 218 -7.62 -1.59 23.84
C GLU A 218 -8.04 -0.15 23.50
N LYS A 219 -7.07 0.72 23.16
CA LYS A 219 -7.38 2.09 22.78
C LYS A 219 -8.17 2.18 21.48
N LEU A 220 -7.85 1.33 20.50
CA LEU A 220 -8.57 1.26 19.24
C LEU A 220 -10.01 0.74 19.45
N ASP A 221 -10.21 -0.23 20.33
CA ASP A 221 -11.54 -0.73 20.71
C ASP A 221 -12.39 0.35 21.41
N GLU A 222 -11.78 1.21 22.25
CA GLU A 222 -12.46 2.38 22.81
C GLU A 222 -12.90 3.37 21.73
N ILE A 223 -12.02 3.65 20.75
CA ILE A 223 -12.31 4.54 19.61
C ILE A 223 -13.43 3.94 18.76
N LYS A 224 -13.36 2.64 18.46
CA LYS A 224 -14.38 1.89 17.72
C LYS A 224 -15.73 1.97 18.42
N SER A 225 -15.77 1.70 19.72
CA SER A 225 -17.00 1.71 20.50
C SER A 225 -17.67 3.09 20.50
N ARG A 226 -16.87 4.17 20.61
CA ARG A 226 -17.38 5.55 20.46
C ARG A 226 -17.88 5.82 19.05
N TYR A 227 -17.12 5.45 18.01
CA TYR A 227 -17.56 5.64 16.63
C TYR A 227 -18.89 4.93 16.34
N MET A 228 -19.07 3.70 16.84
CA MET A 228 -20.32 2.94 16.66
C MET A 228 -21.51 3.60 17.37
N SER A 229 -21.32 4.23 18.53
CA SER A 229 -22.41 4.90 19.24
C SER A 229 -22.91 6.17 18.54
N LEU A 230 -22.08 6.79 17.67
CA LEU A 230 -22.47 7.95 16.87
C LEU A 230 -23.54 7.63 15.84
N VAL A 231 -23.60 6.38 15.38
CA VAL A 231 -24.59 5.89 14.40
C VAL A 231 -26.00 5.91 15.01
N SER A 232 -26.13 5.58 16.29
CA SER A 232 -27.43 5.34 16.94
C SER A 232 -27.97 6.52 17.75
N THR A 233 -27.13 7.45 18.20
CA THR A 233 -27.46 8.20 19.44
C THR A 233 -27.39 9.73 19.31
N CYS A 234 -26.95 10.28 18.18
CA CYS A 234 -26.62 11.70 18.07
C CYS A 234 -27.47 12.47 17.06
N THR A 235 -27.82 13.71 17.44
CA THR A 235 -28.26 14.75 16.49
C THR A 235 -27.16 15.02 15.45
N PRO A 236 -27.47 15.49 14.24
CA PRO A 236 -26.47 15.70 13.19
C PRO A 236 -25.29 16.60 13.62
N GLN A 237 -25.57 17.67 14.38
CA GLN A 237 -24.56 18.61 14.84
C GLN A 237 -23.62 17.99 15.89
N GLN A 238 -24.17 17.30 16.88
CA GLN A 238 -23.37 16.58 17.88
C GLN A 238 -22.53 15.48 17.24
N ARG A 239 -23.06 14.83 16.20
CA ARG A 239 -22.36 13.77 15.48
C ARG A 239 -21.10 14.27 14.78
N GLY A 240 -21.15 15.44 14.15
CA GLY A 240 -19.96 16.06 13.54
C GLY A 240 -18.86 16.32 14.57
N PHE A 241 -19.21 16.98 15.68
CA PHE A 241 -18.25 17.30 16.73
C PHE A 241 -17.64 16.06 17.41
N GLU A 242 -18.44 15.02 17.64
CA GLU A 242 -17.90 13.77 18.19
C GLU A 242 -17.07 12.99 17.17
N LEU A 243 -17.36 13.09 15.87
CA LEU A 243 -16.50 12.52 14.82
C LEU A 243 -15.12 13.21 14.81
N GLU A 244 -15.06 14.53 14.98
CA GLU A 244 -13.79 15.26 15.12
C GLU A 244 -12.95 14.72 16.29
N ARG A 245 -13.59 14.44 17.43
CA ARG A 245 -12.93 13.85 18.62
C ARG A 245 -12.43 12.42 18.36
N VAL A 246 -13.26 11.58 17.72
CA VAL A 246 -12.86 10.23 17.32
C VAL A 246 -11.61 10.26 16.44
N MET A 247 -11.57 11.19 15.47
CA MET A 247 -10.44 11.35 14.57
C MET A 247 -9.21 11.91 15.25
N TYR A 248 -9.37 12.88 16.17
CA TYR A 248 -8.27 13.39 16.99
C TYR A 248 -7.61 12.28 17.82
N ASP A 249 -8.41 11.42 18.44
CA ASP A 249 -7.89 10.28 19.21
C ASP A 249 -7.21 9.24 18.31
N LEU A 250 -7.74 9.03 17.10
CA LEU A 250 -7.11 8.15 16.12
C LEU A 250 -5.76 8.71 15.66
N PHE A 251 -5.67 10.01 15.36
CA PHE A 251 -4.40 10.65 14.99
C PHE A 251 -3.36 10.54 16.13
N ASN A 252 -3.78 10.72 17.38
CA ASN A 252 -2.89 10.53 18.53
C ASN A 252 -2.42 9.09 18.67
N LEU A 253 -3.32 8.11 18.51
CA LEU A 253 -2.98 6.70 18.63
C LEU A 253 -1.90 6.26 17.62
N PHE A 254 -1.86 6.92 16.46
CA PHE A 254 -0.90 6.65 15.38
C PHE A 254 0.26 7.67 15.33
N ASP A 255 0.48 8.43 16.41
CA ASP A 255 1.59 9.39 16.57
C ASP A 255 1.69 10.44 15.43
N LEU A 256 0.55 10.95 14.97
CA LEU A 256 0.48 11.91 13.85
C LEU A 256 0.52 13.39 14.29
N ASP A 257 0.95 13.70 15.52
CA ASP A 257 1.03 15.06 16.08
C ASP A 257 -0.22 15.93 15.80
N PRO A 258 -1.42 15.52 16.26
CA PRO A 258 -2.64 16.21 15.89
C PRO A 258 -2.82 17.55 16.61
N ARG A 259 -3.40 18.50 15.87
CA ARG A 259 -3.90 19.77 16.38
C ARG A 259 -5.42 19.77 16.31
N ALA A 260 -6.06 20.04 17.45
CA ALA A 260 -7.51 20.18 17.55
C ALA A 260 -8.04 21.35 16.69
N SER A 261 -9.36 21.38 16.47
CA SER A 261 -10.06 22.40 15.67
C SER A 261 -9.59 23.82 16.01
N PHE A 262 -9.35 24.63 14.98
CA PHE A 262 -8.87 26.00 15.16
C PHE A 262 -9.51 26.95 14.15
N ARG A 263 -9.49 28.25 14.50
CA ARG A 263 -10.05 29.32 13.68
C ARG A 263 -8.95 30.26 13.23
N ASN A 264 -8.85 30.44 11.91
CA ASN A 264 -8.16 31.56 11.31
C ASN A 264 -9.17 32.68 11.03
N ILE A 265 -8.70 33.86 10.64
CA ILE A 265 -9.58 34.99 10.30
C ILE A 265 -10.50 34.56 9.14
N GLY A 266 -11.78 34.37 9.43
CA GLY A 266 -12.81 33.98 8.46
C GLY A 266 -12.83 32.50 8.06
N GLU A 267 -12.08 31.61 8.72
CA GLU A 267 -11.98 30.20 8.35
C GLU A 267 -11.92 29.30 9.60
N GLN A 268 -12.77 28.28 9.68
CA GLN A 268 -12.68 27.20 10.66
C GLN A 268 -12.13 25.94 9.99
N ILE A 269 -11.19 25.27 10.68
CA ILE A 269 -10.60 23.99 10.31
C ILE A 269 -10.87 23.00 11.45
N ASP A 270 -11.35 21.80 11.11
CA ASP A 270 -11.77 20.79 12.09
C ASP A 270 -10.56 20.14 12.79
N GLY A 271 -9.43 20.01 12.08
CA GLY A 271 -8.16 19.62 12.69
C GLY A 271 -6.97 19.75 11.75
N ALA A 272 -5.79 19.44 12.26
CA ALA A 272 -4.59 19.24 11.45
C ALA A 272 -3.73 18.15 12.06
N PHE A 273 -2.82 17.56 11.28
CA PHE A 273 -1.87 16.55 11.75
C PHE A 273 -0.66 16.52 10.81
N SER A 274 0.46 15.94 11.25
CA SER A 274 1.68 15.82 10.46
C SER A 274 2.06 14.35 10.25
N MET A 275 2.34 13.97 9.00
CA MET A 275 2.72 12.60 8.63
C MET A 275 3.92 12.63 7.69
N GLU A 276 5.03 11.98 8.09
CA GLU A 276 6.28 11.91 7.32
C GLU A 276 6.81 13.29 6.86
N GLY A 277 6.73 14.30 7.72
CA GLY A 277 7.19 15.67 7.42
C GLY A 277 6.28 16.44 6.45
N THR A 278 5.06 15.94 6.19
CA THR A 278 4.01 16.63 5.43
C THR A 278 2.88 17.02 6.38
N ASP A 279 2.43 18.28 6.33
CA ASP A 279 1.30 18.76 7.12
C ASP A 279 -0.02 18.54 6.39
N TYR A 280 -1.03 18.08 7.12
CA TYR A 280 -2.37 17.85 6.64
C TYR A 280 -3.36 18.74 7.39
N LEU A 281 -4.19 19.47 6.66
CA LEU A 281 -5.45 19.95 7.19
C LEU A 281 -6.47 18.83 7.15
N PHE A 282 -7.38 18.81 8.11
CA PHE A 282 -8.42 17.80 8.24
C PHE A 282 -9.80 18.45 8.30
N GLU A 283 -10.73 17.91 7.51
CA GLU A 283 -12.17 18.19 7.58
C GLU A 283 -12.99 16.90 7.59
N ALA A 284 -14.08 16.92 8.35
CA ALA A 284 -14.97 15.78 8.48
C ALA A 284 -16.43 16.18 8.23
N LYS A 285 -17.14 15.39 7.44
CA LYS A 285 -18.58 15.52 7.24
C LYS A 285 -19.33 14.22 7.49
N TRP A 286 -20.43 14.35 8.23
CA TRP A 286 -21.40 13.28 8.46
C TRP A 286 -22.81 13.77 8.13
N GLN A 287 -23.15 13.73 6.85
CA GLN A 287 -24.45 14.10 6.29
C GLN A 287 -25.07 12.91 5.54
N GLN A 288 -26.38 12.92 5.28
CA GLN A 288 -27.04 11.81 4.58
C GLN A 288 -26.57 11.70 3.13
N ASP A 289 -26.56 12.80 2.40
CA ASP A 289 -26.17 12.82 0.99
C ASP A 289 -24.64 12.83 0.82
N PRO A 290 -24.11 12.24 -0.26
CA PRO A 290 -22.69 12.34 -0.59
C PRO A 290 -22.21 13.80 -0.64
N CYS A 291 -20.96 14.05 -0.22
CA CYS A 291 -20.40 15.40 -0.24
C CYS A 291 -20.39 15.99 -1.66
N ALA A 292 -20.88 17.22 -1.77
CA ALA A 292 -21.02 17.91 -3.04
C ALA A 292 -19.70 18.56 -3.45
N ILE A 293 -19.58 18.96 -4.72
CA ILE A 293 -18.41 19.66 -5.24
C ILE A 293 -18.09 20.94 -4.45
N SER A 294 -19.11 21.68 -4.01
CA SER A 294 -18.96 22.91 -3.23
C SER A 294 -18.25 22.71 -1.89
N ASP A 295 -18.39 21.52 -1.30
CA ASP A 295 -17.72 21.16 -0.05
C ASP A 295 -16.21 20.99 -0.29
N LEU A 296 -15.87 20.31 -1.39
CA LEU A 296 -14.49 20.10 -1.80
C LEU A 296 -13.82 21.39 -2.28
N ASP A 297 -14.55 22.25 -3.02
CA ASP A 297 -14.08 23.58 -3.44
C ASP A 297 -13.71 24.45 -2.23
N SER A 298 -14.62 24.49 -1.25
CA SER A 298 -14.40 25.22 0.00
C SER A 298 -13.12 24.74 0.68
N PHE A 299 -12.97 23.43 0.91
CA PHE A 299 -11.80 22.87 1.58
C PHE A 299 -10.51 23.04 0.77
N ALA A 300 -10.55 22.85 -0.55
CA ALA A 300 -9.40 23.04 -1.42
C ALA A 300 -8.89 24.47 -1.35
N GLY A 301 -9.80 25.45 -1.30
CA GLY A 301 -9.46 26.84 -1.07
C GLY A 301 -8.77 27.08 0.28
N LYS A 302 -9.12 26.32 1.32
CA LYS A 302 -8.46 26.38 2.63
C LYS A 302 -7.03 25.86 2.57
N VAL A 303 -6.83 24.71 1.94
CA VAL A 303 -5.51 24.06 1.79
C VAL A 303 -4.58 24.92 0.93
N ASN A 304 -5.05 25.42 -0.21
CA ASN A 304 -4.26 26.25 -1.13
C ASN A 304 -3.80 27.60 -0.53
N ARG A 305 -4.41 28.04 0.57
CA ARG A 305 -3.99 29.25 1.30
C ARG A 305 -2.89 28.99 2.33
N LYS A 306 -2.41 27.75 2.46
CA LYS A 306 -1.32 27.38 3.38
C LYS A 306 0.03 27.31 2.65
N LEU A 307 1.09 26.95 3.38
CA LEU A 307 2.42 26.80 2.81
C LEU A 307 2.43 25.74 1.71
N ASP A 308 3.33 25.91 0.75
CA ASP A 308 3.59 24.88 -0.26
C ASP A 308 3.93 23.55 0.43
N ASN A 309 3.35 22.45 -0.07
CA ASN A 309 3.37 21.09 0.48
C ASN A 309 2.41 20.80 1.65
N THR A 310 1.51 21.72 2.04
CA THR A 310 0.35 21.34 2.85
C THR A 310 -0.68 20.58 2.01
N LEU A 311 -1.16 19.45 2.51
CA LEU A 311 -2.23 18.66 1.91
C LEU A 311 -3.52 18.72 2.74
N GLY A 312 -4.64 18.31 2.17
CA GLY A 312 -5.90 18.12 2.87
C GLY A 312 -6.27 16.65 2.98
N LEU A 313 -6.82 16.24 4.11
CA LEU A 313 -7.56 15.00 4.28
C LEU A 313 -9.04 15.35 4.51
N PHE A 314 -9.90 14.93 3.59
CA PHE A 314 -11.35 15.12 3.73
C PHE A 314 -12.00 13.76 4.03
N LEU A 315 -12.65 13.66 5.20
CA LEU A 315 -13.44 12.50 5.58
C LEU A 315 -14.94 12.76 5.34
N SER A 316 -15.58 11.93 4.52
CA SER A 316 -17.04 11.91 4.39
C SER A 316 -17.59 10.52 4.70
N ILE A 317 -18.43 10.41 5.74
CA ILE A 317 -18.94 9.10 6.17
C ILE A 317 -19.77 8.43 5.07
N ASN A 318 -20.63 9.19 4.40
CA ASN A 318 -21.49 8.69 3.32
C ASN A 318 -20.92 8.95 1.91
N GLY A 319 -19.61 9.21 1.81
CA GLY A 319 -18.90 9.31 0.54
C GLY A 319 -19.04 10.65 -0.18
N PHE A 320 -18.74 10.65 -1.47
CA PHE A 320 -18.57 11.85 -2.29
C PHE A 320 -19.32 11.71 -3.61
N SER A 321 -19.78 12.83 -4.16
CA SER A 321 -20.30 12.88 -5.52
C SER A 321 -19.20 12.59 -6.55
N GLU A 322 -19.54 11.83 -7.60
CA GLU A 322 -18.58 11.49 -8.66
C GLU A 322 -18.05 12.75 -9.37
N ASP A 323 -18.91 13.74 -9.57
CA ASP A 323 -18.54 15.02 -10.18
C ASP A 323 -17.52 15.78 -9.32
N GLY A 324 -17.71 15.80 -7.99
CA GLY A 324 -16.77 16.41 -7.05
C GLY A 324 -15.41 15.71 -7.06
N VAL A 325 -15.40 14.37 -7.04
CA VAL A 325 -14.15 13.59 -7.12
C VAL A 325 -13.43 13.88 -8.43
N ARG A 326 -14.15 13.89 -9.56
CA ARG A 326 -13.57 14.13 -10.88
C ARG A 326 -12.98 15.54 -11.00
N ALA A 327 -13.72 16.56 -10.55
CA ALA A 327 -13.26 17.94 -10.61
C ALA A 327 -11.94 18.14 -9.85
N HIS A 328 -11.83 17.60 -8.63
CA HIS A 328 -10.63 17.75 -7.81
C HIS A 328 -9.53 16.72 -8.08
N SER A 329 -9.76 15.74 -8.97
CA SER A 329 -8.73 14.84 -9.49
C SER A 329 -8.02 15.38 -10.72
N THR A 330 -8.42 16.54 -11.23
CA THR A 330 -7.79 17.19 -12.38
C THR A 330 -6.89 18.35 -11.96
N GLY A 331 -5.81 18.59 -12.69
CA GLY A 331 -4.86 19.67 -12.38
C GLY A 331 -3.87 19.30 -11.26
N ARG A 332 -3.80 20.12 -10.22
CA ARG A 332 -2.91 19.92 -9.06
C ARG A 332 -3.75 19.50 -7.84
N PRO A 333 -4.01 18.20 -7.62
CA PRO A 333 -4.77 17.75 -6.47
C PRO A 333 -4.00 18.06 -5.17
N VAL A 334 -4.70 18.70 -4.23
CA VAL A 334 -4.16 19.04 -2.89
C VAL A 334 -4.93 18.34 -1.77
N ILE A 335 -5.98 17.59 -2.09
CA ILE A 335 -6.83 16.88 -1.13
C ILE A 335 -6.74 15.37 -1.39
N ILE A 336 -6.81 14.58 -0.32
CA ILE A 336 -7.01 13.14 -0.32
C ILE A 336 -8.36 12.85 0.32
N LEU A 337 -9.15 11.95 -0.29
CA LEU A 337 -10.48 11.60 0.19
C LEU A 337 -10.50 10.29 0.97
N MET A 338 -11.24 10.31 2.08
CA MET A 338 -11.49 9.18 2.95
C MET A 338 -12.98 9.03 3.22
N THR A 339 -13.46 7.80 3.24
CA THR A 339 -14.88 7.46 3.43
C THR A 339 -15.13 6.81 4.79
N GLY A 340 -16.39 6.69 5.20
CA GLY A 340 -16.77 5.90 6.37
C GLY A 340 -16.36 4.42 6.26
N ALA A 341 -16.31 3.86 5.05
CA ALA A 341 -15.84 2.50 4.81
C ALA A 341 -14.33 2.35 5.08
N ASP A 342 -13.54 3.36 4.74
CA ASP A 342 -12.12 3.42 5.07
C ASP A 342 -11.91 3.51 6.58
N LEU A 343 -12.67 4.39 7.26
CA LEU A 343 -12.61 4.53 8.72
C LEU A 343 -12.99 3.22 9.41
N MET A 344 -14.05 2.55 8.93
CA MET A 344 -14.47 1.25 9.44
C MET A 344 -13.36 0.20 9.29
N ALA A 345 -12.68 0.17 8.14
CA ALA A 345 -11.57 -0.77 7.92
C ALA A 345 -10.42 -0.57 8.92
N VAL A 346 -10.18 0.67 9.35
CA VAL A 346 -9.14 1.00 10.32
C VAL A 346 -9.54 0.56 11.73
N VAL A 347 -10.75 0.91 12.17
CA VAL A 347 -11.22 0.55 13.52
C VAL A 347 -11.51 -0.95 13.67
N GLU A 348 -11.65 -1.68 12.57
CA GLU A 348 -11.74 -3.15 12.54
C GLU A 348 -10.37 -3.85 12.38
N GLU A 349 -9.26 -3.11 12.48
CA GLU A 349 -7.89 -3.63 12.32
C GLU A 349 -7.63 -4.29 10.94
N ARG A 350 -8.47 -4.06 9.92
CA ARG A 350 -8.25 -4.60 8.55
C ARG A 350 -7.08 -3.92 7.85
N ILE A 351 -6.80 -2.67 8.19
CA ILE A 351 -5.63 -1.91 7.73
C ILE A 351 -5.23 -0.90 8.81
N ASP A 352 -3.93 -0.67 9.01
CA ASP A 352 -3.50 0.39 9.92
C ASP A 352 -3.72 1.77 9.30
N PHE A 353 -3.99 2.78 10.14
CA PHE A 353 -4.38 4.11 9.68
C PHE A 353 -3.29 4.80 8.84
N VAL A 354 -2.02 4.67 9.25
CA VAL A 354 -0.88 5.28 8.54
C VAL A 354 -0.73 4.65 7.16
N SER A 355 -0.76 3.31 7.05
CA SER A 355 -0.70 2.60 5.77
C SER A 355 -1.85 2.97 4.86
N LEU A 356 -3.07 3.12 5.38
CA LEU A 356 -4.21 3.59 4.61
C LEU A 356 -3.93 4.96 3.97
N LEU A 357 -3.50 5.93 4.78
CA LEU A 357 -3.19 7.28 4.30
C LEU A 357 -2.03 7.29 3.30
N LEU A 358 -0.97 6.52 3.56
CA LEU A 358 0.17 6.39 2.65
C LEU A 358 -0.22 5.78 1.31
N ARG A 359 -1.05 4.72 1.30
CA ARG A 359 -1.56 4.09 0.07
C ARG A 359 -2.41 5.07 -0.73
N LYS A 360 -3.33 5.80 -0.07
CA LYS A 360 -4.15 6.85 -0.71
C LYS A 360 -3.31 7.99 -1.28
N ARG A 361 -2.38 8.55 -0.49
CA ARG A 361 -1.45 9.61 -0.92
C ARG A 361 -0.64 9.17 -2.14
N LYS A 362 -0.07 7.96 -2.09
CA LYS A 362 0.71 7.42 -3.20
C LYS A 362 -0.13 7.27 -4.46
N HIS A 363 -1.36 6.78 -4.34
CA HIS A 363 -2.27 6.66 -5.48
C HIS A 363 -2.61 8.02 -6.09
N ALA A 364 -2.98 9.00 -5.27
CA ALA A 364 -3.26 10.36 -5.73
C ALA A 364 -2.05 11.00 -6.41
N ALA A 365 -0.86 10.86 -5.83
CA ALA A 365 0.38 11.37 -6.41
C ALA A 365 0.74 10.70 -7.75
N GLN A 366 0.38 9.42 -7.94
CA GLN A 366 0.72 8.66 -9.15
C GLN A 366 -0.31 8.79 -10.28
N THR A 367 -1.58 9.00 -9.95
CA THR A 367 -2.69 8.94 -10.91
C THR A 367 -3.45 10.25 -11.05
N GLY A 368 -3.28 11.19 -10.13
CA GLY A 368 -4.13 12.37 -9.98
C GLY A 368 -5.47 12.10 -9.29
N ASN A 369 -5.91 10.84 -9.19
CA ASN A 369 -7.18 10.48 -8.55
C ASN A 369 -7.08 10.59 -7.03
N ILE A 370 -7.85 11.50 -6.44
CA ILE A 370 -7.83 11.78 -5.00
C ILE A 370 -8.61 10.78 -4.15
N LEU A 371 -9.36 9.86 -4.78
CA LEU A 371 -10.15 8.83 -4.12
C LEU A 371 -9.69 7.43 -4.55
N LEU A 372 -9.03 6.74 -3.62
CA LEU A 372 -8.77 5.29 -3.71
C LEU A 372 -9.66 4.57 -2.70
N GLN A 373 -10.57 3.72 -3.19
CA GLN A 373 -11.48 2.97 -2.32
C GLN A 373 -10.74 1.81 -1.63
N ILE A 374 -11.13 1.49 -0.40
CA ILE A 374 -10.50 0.41 0.37
C ILE A 374 -10.50 -0.94 -0.37
N HIS A 375 -11.59 -1.27 -1.08
CA HIS A 375 -11.70 -2.54 -1.81
C HIS A 375 -10.82 -2.61 -3.06
N GLN A 376 -10.25 -1.48 -3.50
CA GLN A 376 -9.29 -1.42 -4.60
C GLN A 376 -7.84 -1.58 -4.11
N MET A 377 -7.61 -1.60 -2.81
CA MET A 377 -6.29 -1.80 -2.21
C MET A 377 -5.98 -3.29 -2.15
N THR A 378 -5.44 -3.85 -3.23
CA THR A 378 -4.82 -5.18 -3.20
C THR A 378 -3.50 -5.13 -2.44
N ASP A 379 -3.24 -6.16 -1.63
CA ASP A 379 -2.03 -6.27 -0.79
C ASP A 379 -0.72 -6.48 -1.56
#